data_AF-A0A3S1AJK1-F1
#
_entry.id   AF-A0A3S1AJK1-F1
#
_cell.length_a   1.000
_cell.length_b   1.000
_cell.length_c   1.000
_cell.angle_alpha   90.00
_cell.angle_beta   90.00
_cell.angle_gamma   90.00
#
_symmetry.space_group_name_H-M   'P 1'
#
loop_
_entity.id
_entity.type
_entity.pdbx_description
1 polymer ?
#
loop_
_entity_poly.entity_id
_entity_poly.type
_entity_poly.pdbx_seq_one_letter_code
_entity_poly.pdbx_strand_id
1 'polypeptide(L)'
;MRMYTDPKGEAYEQVIDLAIQNSECFVLGEKIPAEGGRRRDYASVLEALEPYLMKTIVLHGKDDVIRTGKAYRSHAFYAEGTYYLYRCCEESGQLLKQTASSLSDWTYPRLPEDLCFLRAGGGDYLYSVVHERIYGMEVTEEEASELMDRVTGVFLELKAHRNLDRLLDDAIKHKTDWLYISGHGLTELPERIRELTELRELEIFEQDLYRLPEALFELSKLERLRILTADLESIPASIAKLKSLRELSIQCGSSDRPTPGFRVKPKEEISLNRIPPEIGELEQLERLTIQYTSIQELPLELQKLTRLRSLDLGINRVDRKPDFLDGMKRLKYINLSQDSLWGTVDAEH
;
A
#
# COMPACT_ATOMS: atom_id res chain seq x y z
N MET A 1 -6.66 -11.14 10.39
CA MET A 1 -6.97 -9.70 10.42
C MET A 1 -5.81 -8.94 9.80
N ARG A 2 -6.08 -8.06 8.83
CA ARG A 2 -5.06 -7.23 8.19
C ARG A 2 -4.61 -6.13 9.16
N MET A 3 -3.33 -5.74 9.07
CA MET A 3 -2.83 -4.52 9.72
C MET A 3 -2.81 -3.35 8.73
N TYR A 4 -3.17 -2.17 9.24
CA TYR A 4 -3.05 -0.89 8.53
C TYR A 4 -1.68 -0.23 8.75
N THR A 5 -1.00 -0.58 9.84
CA THR A 5 0.34 -0.09 10.20
C THR A 5 1.39 -1.16 9.97
N ASP A 6 2.58 -0.76 9.55
CA ASP A 6 3.81 -1.50 9.85
C ASP A 6 4.27 -1.15 11.27
N PRO A 7 4.17 -2.05 12.27
CA PRO A 7 4.61 -1.76 13.63
C PRO A 7 6.11 -1.45 13.66
N LYS A 8 6.53 -0.43 14.41
CA LYS A 8 7.93 0.01 14.47
C LYS A 8 8.42 0.14 15.91
N GLY A 9 9.72 -0.08 16.12
CA GLY A 9 10.37 0.03 17.43
C GLY A 9 9.69 -0.85 18.47
N GLU A 10 9.28 -0.27 19.59
CA GLU A 10 8.64 -1.00 20.69
C GLU A 10 7.37 -1.75 20.24
N ALA A 11 6.59 -1.20 19.31
CA ALA A 11 5.40 -1.88 18.78
C ALA A 11 5.77 -3.15 18.02
N TYR A 12 6.85 -3.10 17.23
CA TYR A 12 7.40 -4.26 16.54
C TYR A 12 7.91 -5.30 17.55
N GLU A 13 8.67 -4.87 18.55
CA GLU A 13 9.20 -5.78 19.58
C GLU A 13 8.09 -6.53 20.30
N GLN A 14 7.02 -5.84 20.70
CA GLN A 14 5.86 -6.48 21.35
C GLN A 14 5.10 -7.44 20.42
N VAL A 15 4.98 -7.10 19.13
CA VAL A 15 4.38 -8.00 18.13
C VAL A 15 5.24 -9.26 17.95
N ILE A 16 6.56 -9.13 17.91
CA ILE A 16 7.47 -10.29 17.84
C ILE A 16 7.36 -11.15 19.09
N ASP A 17 7.31 -10.56 20.28
CA ASP A 17 7.16 -11.32 21.53
C ASP A 17 5.85 -12.12 21.56
N LEU A 18 4.74 -11.52 21.12
CA LEU A 18 3.46 -12.22 20.96
C LEU A 18 3.54 -13.33 19.92
N ALA A 19 4.21 -13.08 18.81
CA ALA A 19 4.34 -14.07 17.74
C ALA A 19 5.18 -15.28 18.17
N ILE A 20 6.27 -15.06 18.91
CA ILE A 20 7.08 -16.11 19.52
C ILE A 20 6.25 -16.93 20.53
N GLN A 21 5.41 -16.30 21.34
CA GLN A 21 4.59 -16.99 22.34
C GLN A 21 3.46 -17.84 21.73
N ASN A 22 2.93 -17.44 20.57
CA ASN A 22 1.75 -18.06 19.96
C ASN A 22 2.05 -18.96 18.76
N SER A 23 3.33 -19.21 18.47
CA SER A 23 3.78 -19.94 17.28
C SER A 23 4.83 -21.00 17.62
N GLU A 24 4.86 -22.10 16.87
CA GLU A 24 5.88 -23.15 17.05
C GLU A 24 7.21 -22.77 16.39
N CYS A 25 7.13 -22.16 15.22
CA CYS A 25 8.28 -21.74 14.44
C CYS A 25 7.97 -20.49 13.62
N PHE A 26 9.01 -19.83 13.12
CA PHE A 26 8.90 -18.78 12.13
C PHE A 26 9.68 -19.16 10.86
N VAL A 27 9.27 -18.59 9.75
CA VAL A 27 9.80 -18.83 8.41
C VAL A 27 10.47 -17.57 7.90
N LEU A 28 11.67 -17.73 7.34
CA LEU A 28 12.33 -16.74 6.51
C LEU A 28 12.49 -17.27 5.09
N GLY A 29 12.13 -16.46 4.08
CA GLY A 29 12.17 -16.83 2.67
C GLY A 29 13.37 -16.24 1.92
N GLU A 30 14.02 -17.07 1.10
CA GLU A 30 14.98 -16.65 0.08
C GLU A 30 14.44 -17.04 -1.30
N LYS A 31 13.71 -16.12 -1.93
CA LYS A 31 12.96 -16.35 -3.19
C LYS A 31 13.75 -15.97 -4.44
N ILE A 32 14.83 -15.21 -4.28
CA ILE A 32 15.71 -14.78 -5.38
C ILE A 32 17.03 -15.57 -5.28
N PRO A 33 17.37 -16.43 -6.24
CA PRO A 33 18.73 -16.95 -6.36
C PRO A 33 19.64 -15.82 -6.82
N ALA A 34 20.76 -15.61 -6.13
CA ALA A 34 21.80 -14.71 -6.62
C ALA A 34 22.28 -15.17 -8.00
N GLU A 35 21.98 -14.43 -9.06
CA GLU A 35 22.84 -14.47 -10.24
C GLU A 35 24.23 -14.03 -9.79
N GLY A 36 25.17 -14.99 -9.73
CA GLY A 36 26.59 -14.70 -9.60
C GLY A 36 27.17 -14.62 -8.19
N GLY A 37 26.84 -15.55 -7.28
CA GLY A 37 27.72 -15.92 -6.16
C GLY A 37 28.11 -14.81 -5.18
N ARG A 38 27.36 -13.71 -5.12
CA ARG A 38 27.61 -12.63 -4.16
C ARG A 38 27.28 -13.11 -2.75
N ARG A 39 28.13 -12.71 -1.81
CA ARG A 39 27.88 -12.85 -0.37
C ARG A 39 26.56 -12.13 -0.07
N ARG A 40 25.64 -12.83 0.60
CA ARG A 40 24.34 -12.28 1.00
C ARG A 40 24.57 -11.21 2.06
N ASP A 41 23.99 -10.02 1.87
CA ASP A 41 24.12 -8.91 2.83
C ASP A 41 23.54 -9.28 4.22
N TYR A 42 22.66 -10.28 4.27
CA TYR A 42 22.04 -10.83 5.48
C TYR A 42 22.57 -12.20 5.92
N ALA A 43 23.69 -12.68 5.39
CA ALA A 43 24.25 -13.97 5.78
C ALA A 43 24.46 -14.11 7.30
N SER A 44 24.91 -13.04 7.96
CA SER A 44 25.11 -12.98 9.40
C SER A 44 23.83 -13.24 10.21
N VAL A 45 22.66 -12.89 9.67
CA VAL A 45 21.36 -13.14 10.32
C VAL A 45 21.05 -14.63 10.28
N LEU A 46 21.22 -15.27 9.13
CA LEU A 46 20.99 -16.72 8.99
C LEU A 46 21.99 -17.53 9.83
N GLU A 47 23.24 -17.10 9.90
CA GLU A 47 24.28 -17.68 10.77
C GLU A 47 23.92 -17.54 12.26
N ALA A 48 23.48 -16.34 12.68
CA ALA A 48 23.07 -16.12 14.07
C ALA A 48 21.84 -16.96 14.47
N LEU A 49 20.94 -17.24 13.52
CA LEU A 49 19.75 -18.05 13.73
C LEU A 49 19.98 -19.56 13.57
N GLU A 50 21.13 -19.99 13.04
CA GLU A 50 21.47 -21.40 12.79
C GLU A 50 21.21 -22.33 13.99
N PRO A 51 21.54 -21.96 15.25
CA PRO A 51 21.25 -22.81 16.42
C PRO A 51 19.77 -23.12 16.64
N TYR A 52 18.87 -22.35 16.04
CA TYR A 52 17.42 -22.49 16.15
C TYR A 52 16.78 -23.10 14.91
N LEU A 53 17.56 -23.41 13.87
CA LEU A 53 17.06 -23.98 12.62
C LEU A 53 16.48 -25.38 12.86
N MET A 54 15.21 -25.55 12.52
CA MET A 54 14.50 -26.82 12.62
C MET A 54 14.52 -27.57 11.28
N LYS A 55 14.28 -26.85 10.20
CA LYS A 55 14.10 -27.45 8.87
C LYS A 55 14.40 -26.44 7.78
N THR A 56 15.00 -26.91 6.70
CA THR A 56 15.11 -26.17 5.43
C THR A 56 14.21 -26.82 4.40
N ILE A 57 13.45 -26.01 3.66
CA ILE A 57 12.58 -26.45 2.57
C ILE A 57 13.02 -25.74 1.30
N VAL A 58 13.32 -26.51 0.26
CA VAL A 58 13.63 -25.97 -1.07
C VAL A 58 12.45 -26.30 -1.99
N LEU A 59 11.87 -25.28 -2.61
CA LEU A 59 10.73 -25.43 -3.51
C LEU A 59 11.17 -25.20 -4.95
N HIS A 60 10.91 -26.19 -5.81
CA HIS A 60 11.24 -26.14 -7.23
C HIS A 60 9.96 -26.20 -8.07
N GLY A 61 9.72 -25.15 -8.86
CA GLY A 61 8.52 -25.11 -9.68
C GLY A 61 7.22 -24.85 -8.91
N LYS A 62 6.15 -24.60 -9.67
CA LYS A 62 4.83 -24.22 -9.15
C LYS A 62 4.15 -25.30 -8.32
N ASP A 63 4.34 -26.58 -8.66
CA ASP A 63 3.66 -27.68 -7.97
C ASP A 63 4.14 -27.84 -6.52
N ASP A 64 5.46 -27.65 -6.29
CA ASP A 64 6.05 -27.65 -4.95
C ASP A 64 5.51 -26.50 -4.10
N VAL A 65 5.39 -25.31 -4.68
CA VAL A 65 4.82 -24.12 -4.05
C VAL A 65 3.38 -24.38 -3.63
N ILE A 66 2.53 -24.86 -4.55
CA ILE A 66 1.12 -25.12 -4.27
C ILE A 66 0.95 -26.19 -3.20
N ARG A 67 1.71 -27.29 -3.28
CA ARG A 67 1.62 -28.39 -2.31
C ARG A 67 2.08 -27.95 -0.92
N THR A 68 3.20 -27.24 -0.83
CA THR A 68 3.77 -26.78 0.44
C THR A 68 2.91 -25.69 1.07
N GLY A 69 2.47 -24.70 0.28
CA GLY A 69 1.54 -23.67 0.74
C GLY A 69 0.25 -24.26 1.32
N LYS A 70 -0.31 -25.30 0.70
CA LYS A 70 -1.48 -26.03 1.25
C LYS A 70 -1.15 -26.79 2.53
N ALA A 71 0.01 -27.42 2.62
CA ALA A 71 0.41 -28.21 3.78
C ALA A 71 0.62 -27.32 5.03
N TYR A 72 1.27 -26.18 4.85
CA TYR A 72 1.57 -25.25 5.94
C TYR A 72 0.49 -24.19 6.16
N ARG A 73 -0.40 -23.97 5.18
CA ARG A 73 -1.44 -22.93 5.18
C ARG A 73 -0.87 -21.54 5.48
N SER A 74 0.28 -21.23 4.89
CA SER A 74 1.04 -20.02 5.19
C SER A 74 1.28 -19.15 3.95
N HIS A 75 1.23 -17.85 4.16
CA HIS A 75 1.56 -16.80 3.19
C HIS A 75 3.05 -16.75 2.89
N ALA A 76 3.92 -17.47 3.60
CA ALA A 76 5.33 -17.51 3.26
C ALA A 76 5.59 -18.20 1.90
N PHE A 77 4.83 -19.26 1.59
CA PHE A 77 5.11 -20.18 0.49
C PHE A 77 4.31 -19.86 -0.78
N TYR A 78 4.61 -18.72 -1.43
CA TYR A 78 3.95 -18.32 -2.69
C TYR A 78 4.89 -18.34 -3.92
N ALA A 79 6.19 -18.57 -3.74
CA ALA A 79 7.17 -18.58 -4.83
C ALA A 79 8.22 -19.68 -4.66
N GLU A 80 8.94 -19.97 -5.74
CA GLU A 80 10.12 -20.83 -5.70
C GLU A 80 11.21 -20.20 -4.82
N GLY A 81 12.01 -21.02 -4.15
CA GLY A 81 13.03 -20.51 -3.23
C GLY A 81 13.41 -21.47 -2.12
N THR A 82 14.27 -20.99 -1.23
CA THR A 82 14.66 -21.70 -0.01
C THR A 82 13.99 -21.05 1.20
N TYR A 83 13.40 -21.87 2.06
CA TYR A 83 12.66 -21.45 3.23
C TYR A 83 13.24 -22.09 4.48
N TYR A 84 13.55 -21.27 5.47
CA TYR A 84 14.15 -21.71 6.73
C TYR A 84 13.13 -21.60 7.85
N LEU A 85 12.86 -22.72 8.50
CA LEU A 85 11.98 -22.80 9.65
C LEU A 85 12.82 -22.81 10.91
N TYR A 86 12.66 -21.79 11.75
CA TYR A 86 13.37 -21.63 13.01
C TYR A 86 12.41 -21.79 14.18
N ARG A 87 12.86 -22.46 15.23
CA ARG A 87 12.08 -22.67 16.45
C ARG A 87 11.78 -21.32 17.13
N CYS A 88 10.54 -21.10 17.51
CA CYS A 88 10.18 -19.96 18.36
C CYS A 88 10.66 -20.19 19.80
N CYS A 89 11.55 -19.33 20.27
CA CYS A 89 12.00 -19.24 21.65
C CYS A 89 12.42 -17.81 21.99
N GLU A 90 12.67 -17.52 23.26
CA GLU A 90 13.05 -16.18 23.73
C GLU A 90 14.29 -15.67 22.98
N GLU A 91 15.31 -16.51 22.83
CA GLU A 91 16.58 -16.13 22.23
C GLU A 91 16.46 -15.85 20.73
N SER A 92 15.70 -16.67 19.99
CA SER A 92 15.44 -16.40 18.57
C SER A 92 14.61 -15.12 18.41
N GLY A 93 13.65 -14.86 19.30
CA GLY A 93 12.87 -13.62 19.30
C GLY A 93 13.74 -12.39 19.53
N GLN A 94 14.68 -12.45 20.48
CA GLN A 94 15.63 -11.37 20.73
C GLN A 94 16.52 -11.08 19.50
N LEU A 95 16.95 -12.11 18.78
CA LEU A 95 17.72 -11.93 17.53
C LEU A 95 16.88 -11.21 16.46
N LEU A 96 15.61 -11.56 16.28
CA LEU A 96 14.72 -10.87 15.33
C LEU A 96 14.53 -9.39 15.70
N LYS A 97 14.45 -9.07 17.00
CA LYS A 97 14.32 -7.70 17.53
C LYS A 97 15.60 -6.88 17.37
N GLN A 98 16.77 -7.50 17.43
CA GLN A 98 18.05 -6.83 17.21
C GLN A 98 18.36 -6.61 15.72
N THR A 99 17.75 -7.43 14.86
CA THR A 99 18.03 -7.45 13.41
C THR A 99 17.20 -6.40 12.66
N ALA A 100 15.96 -6.17 13.08
CA ALA A 100 15.00 -5.31 12.41
C ALA A 100 14.27 -4.43 13.42
N SER A 101 13.74 -3.31 12.93
CA SER A 101 12.94 -2.36 13.72
C SER A 101 11.47 -2.31 13.30
N SER A 102 11.10 -3.00 12.23
CA SER A 102 9.73 -3.13 11.72
C SER A 102 9.51 -4.42 10.93
N LEU A 103 8.26 -4.73 10.58
CA LEU A 103 7.98 -5.87 9.69
C LEU A 103 8.50 -5.59 8.27
N SER A 104 8.45 -4.34 7.82
CA SER A 104 8.95 -3.96 6.49
C SER A 104 10.47 -4.04 6.33
N ASP A 105 11.24 -4.08 7.42
CA ASP A 105 12.69 -4.25 7.33
C ASP A 105 13.08 -5.62 6.75
N TRP A 106 12.19 -6.63 6.84
CA TRP A 106 12.36 -7.99 6.31
C TRP A 106 12.20 -8.06 4.78
N THR A 107 13.02 -7.26 4.09
CA THR A 107 13.01 -7.11 2.64
C THR A 107 14.42 -7.26 2.07
N TYR A 108 14.52 -7.97 0.95
CA TYR A 108 15.76 -8.10 0.19
C TYR A 108 16.19 -6.76 -0.43
N PRO A 109 17.50 -6.48 -0.55
CA PRO A 109 18.65 -7.32 -0.17
C PRO A 109 19.08 -7.18 1.29
N ARG A 110 18.44 -6.33 2.09
CA ARG A 110 18.92 -6.02 3.43
C ARG A 110 18.74 -7.17 4.42
N LEU A 111 17.61 -7.88 4.34
CA LEU A 111 17.25 -9.04 5.14
C LEU A 111 16.65 -10.14 4.24
N PRO A 112 16.53 -11.40 4.73
CA PRO A 112 15.69 -12.38 4.07
C PRO A 112 14.27 -11.82 3.91
N GLU A 113 13.61 -12.15 2.79
CA GLU A 113 12.26 -11.66 2.54
C GLU A 113 11.24 -12.43 3.36
N ASP A 114 10.26 -11.67 3.86
CA ASP A 114 9.08 -12.15 4.56
C ASP A 114 9.38 -12.90 5.86
N LEU A 115 8.86 -12.36 6.96
CA LEU A 115 8.86 -13.00 8.27
C LEU A 115 7.44 -13.44 8.61
N CYS A 116 7.21 -14.76 8.62
CA CYS A 116 5.92 -15.34 8.98
C CYS A 116 6.08 -16.29 10.17
N PHE A 117 5.13 -16.28 11.10
CA PHE A 117 5.13 -17.12 12.28
C PHE A 117 4.00 -18.15 12.20
N LEU A 118 4.34 -19.43 12.34
CA LEU A 118 3.43 -20.55 12.13
C LEU A 118 2.88 -21.12 13.43
N ARG A 119 1.56 -21.31 13.47
CA ARG A 119 0.86 -21.98 14.56
C ARG A 119 1.12 -23.49 14.57
N ALA A 120 0.87 -24.12 15.71
CA ALA A 120 0.80 -25.56 15.84
C ALA A 120 -0.24 -26.15 14.88
N GLY A 121 0.20 -27.04 13.98
CA GLY A 121 -0.66 -27.63 12.95
C GLY A 121 -0.84 -26.79 11.68
N GLY A 122 -0.09 -25.70 11.51
CA GLY A 122 -0.11 -24.82 10.32
C GLY A 122 -1.09 -23.65 10.42
N GLY A 123 -0.96 -22.69 9.49
CA GLY A 123 -1.57 -21.36 9.58
C GLY A 123 -0.57 -20.33 10.11
N ASP A 124 -0.66 -19.09 9.64
CA ASP A 124 0.16 -17.99 10.15
C ASP A 124 -0.52 -17.34 11.36
N TYR A 125 0.16 -17.30 12.50
CA TYR A 125 -0.22 -16.40 13.59
C TYR A 125 0.03 -14.94 13.20
N LEU A 126 1.21 -14.67 12.63
CA LEU A 126 1.63 -13.38 12.11
C LEU A 126 2.22 -13.63 10.72
N TYR A 127 1.77 -12.89 9.72
CA TYR A 127 2.33 -12.94 8.37
C TYR A 127 2.77 -11.56 7.92
N SER A 128 3.88 -11.53 7.20
CA SER A 128 4.34 -10.35 6.46
C SER A 128 4.70 -10.78 5.04
N VAL A 129 4.08 -10.11 4.06
CA VAL A 129 4.40 -10.21 2.65
C VAL A 129 4.89 -8.83 2.25
N VAL A 130 6.18 -8.58 2.50
CA VAL A 130 6.74 -7.22 2.62
C VAL A 130 6.73 -6.50 1.28
N HIS A 131 7.04 -7.21 0.20
CA HIS A 131 7.03 -6.65 -1.15
C HIS A 131 5.61 -6.25 -1.64
N GLU A 132 4.56 -6.88 -1.11
CA GLU A 132 3.16 -6.49 -1.33
C GLU A 132 2.63 -5.53 -0.25
N ARG A 133 3.42 -5.28 0.80
CA ARG A 133 3.04 -4.48 1.99
C ARG A 133 1.77 -4.99 2.66
N ILE A 134 1.66 -6.31 2.74
CA ILE A 134 0.55 -6.99 3.38
C ILE A 134 1.06 -7.58 4.69
N TYR A 135 0.45 -7.16 5.79
CA TYR A 135 0.74 -7.66 7.13
C TYR A 135 -0.57 -8.05 7.79
N GLY A 136 -0.52 -9.02 8.68
CA GLY A 136 -1.68 -9.36 9.46
C GLY A 136 -1.44 -10.46 10.46
N MET A 137 -2.42 -10.65 11.32
CA MET A 137 -2.41 -11.67 12.36
C MET A 137 -3.70 -12.47 12.36
N GLU A 138 -3.61 -13.77 12.59
CA GLU A 138 -4.77 -14.61 12.81
C GLU A 138 -5.18 -14.53 14.28
N VAL A 139 -6.01 -13.54 14.62
CA VAL A 139 -6.55 -13.28 15.98
C VAL A 139 -8.05 -13.04 15.91
N THR A 140 -8.76 -13.22 17.03
CA THR A 140 -10.17 -12.81 17.14
C THR A 140 -10.29 -11.29 17.18
N GLU A 141 -11.53 -10.78 17.06
CA GLU A 141 -11.77 -9.33 17.11
C GLU A 141 -11.53 -8.76 18.51
N GLU A 142 -11.86 -9.53 19.54
CA GLU A 142 -11.59 -9.20 20.94
C GLU A 142 -10.08 -9.14 21.20
N GLU A 143 -9.33 -10.16 20.75
CA GLU A 143 -7.86 -10.20 20.87
C GLU A 143 -7.20 -9.04 20.12
N ALA A 144 -7.69 -8.72 18.92
CA ALA A 144 -7.19 -7.58 18.13
C ALA A 144 -7.47 -6.25 18.83
N SER A 145 -8.68 -6.07 19.39
CA SER A 145 -9.03 -4.87 20.14
C SER A 145 -8.17 -4.72 21.39
N GLU A 146 -7.98 -5.78 22.18
CA GLU A 146 -7.11 -5.76 23.36
C GLU A 146 -5.66 -5.46 23.00
N LEU A 147 -5.18 -6.00 21.87
CA LEU A 147 -3.84 -5.73 21.37
C LEU A 147 -3.68 -4.26 20.97
N MET A 148 -4.64 -3.70 20.23
CA MET A 148 -4.67 -2.28 19.88
C MET A 148 -4.76 -1.38 21.11
N ASP A 149 -5.43 -1.82 22.19
CA ASP A 149 -5.47 -1.06 23.44
C ASP A 149 -4.15 -1.08 24.19
N ARG A 150 -3.43 -2.19 24.13
CA ARG A 150 -2.12 -2.35 24.79
C ARG A 150 -0.95 -1.74 24.00
N VAL A 151 -0.97 -1.83 22.68
CA VAL A 151 0.21 -1.56 21.84
C VAL A 151 -0.06 -0.45 20.83
N THR A 152 0.35 0.77 21.19
CA THR A 152 0.34 1.90 20.25
C THR A 152 1.26 1.60 19.06
N GLY A 153 0.79 1.86 17.83
CA GLY A 153 1.51 1.50 16.60
C GLY A 153 1.16 0.15 16.00
N VAL A 154 0.26 -0.63 16.64
CA VAL A 154 -0.39 -1.80 16.03
C VAL A 154 -1.84 -1.45 15.72
N PHE A 155 -2.20 -1.33 14.44
CA PHE A 155 -3.55 -1.04 14.00
C PHE A 155 -4.10 -2.18 13.15
N LEU A 156 -5.01 -2.98 13.73
CA LEU A 156 -5.67 -4.10 13.07
C LEU A 156 -7.05 -3.71 12.57
N GLU A 157 -7.49 -4.31 11.46
CA GLU A 157 -8.85 -4.12 10.94
C GLU A 157 -9.90 -4.80 11.85
N LEU A 158 -10.86 -4.01 12.33
CA LEU A 158 -11.99 -4.43 13.16
C LEU A 158 -13.32 -4.17 12.44
N LYS A 159 -14.38 -4.92 12.76
CA LYS A 159 -15.72 -4.63 12.21
C LYS A 159 -16.26 -3.30 12.71
N ALA A 160 -15.80 -2.85 13.88
CA ALA A 160 -16.12 -1.53 14.43
C ALA A 160 -15.70 -0.37 13.50
N HIS A 161 -14.71 -0.58 12.61
CA HIS A 161 -14.26 0.42 11.63
C HIS A 161 -15.24 0.68 10.49
N ARG A 162 -16.37 -0.04 10.44
CA ARG A 162 -17.55 0.38 9.66
C ARG A 162 -18.08 1.76 10.10
N ASN A 163 -17.81 2.15 11.34
CA ASN A 163 -17.98 3.52 11.80
C ASN A 163 -16.70 4.32 11.48
N LEU A 164 -16.83 5.38 10.68
CA LEU A 164 -15.68 6.19 10.24
C LEU A 164 -14.98 6.89 11.40
N ASP A 165 -15.71 7.42 12.38
CA ASP A 165 -15.10 8.09 13.54
C ASP A 165 -14.23 7.10 14.31
N ARG A 166 -14.70 5.86 14.51
CA ARG A 166 -13.91 4.81 15.15
C ARG A 166 -12.66 4.46 14.34
N LEU A 167 -12.77 4.34 13.01
CA LEU A 167 -11.63 4.11 12.13
C LEU A 167 -10.59 5.23 12.27
N LEU A 168 -11.03 6.50 12.25
CA LEU A 168 -10.15 7.65 12.36
C LEU A 168 -9.52 7.75 13.75
N ASP A 169 -10.28 7.56 14.82
CA ASP A 169 -9.76 7.59 16.19
C ASP A 169 -8.65 6.55 16.39
N ASP A 170 -8.83 5.33 15.89
CA ASP A 170 -7.78 4.30 15.94
C ASP A 170 -6.60 4.62 15.03
N ALA A 171 -6.85 5.07 13.79
CA ALA A 171 -5.79 5.47 12.87
C ALA A 171 -4.90 6.60 13.45
N ILE A 172 -5.51 7.57 14.13
CA ILE A 172 -4.83 8.66 14.84
C ILE A 172 -4.05 8.11 16.04
N LYS A 173 -4.71 7.33 16.90
CA LYS A 173 -4.08 6.71 18.09
C LYS A 173 -2.83 5.92 17.72
N HIS A 174 -2.93 5.14 16.65
CA HIS A 174 -1.87 4.24 16.19
C HIS A 174 -0.90 4.86 15.19
N LYS A 175 -1.06 6.15 14.86
CA LYS A 175 -0.16 6.90 13.96
C LYS A 175 0.07 6.18 12.63
N THR A 176 -1.01 5.74 11.99
CA THR A 176 -0.92 4.92 10.79
C THR A 176 -0.25 5.64 9.62
N ASP A 177 0.54 4.91 8.85
CA ASP A 177 1.20 5.40 7.63
C ASP A 177 0.44 5.01 6.35
N TRP A 178 -0.45 4.02 6.41
CA TRP A 178 -1.38 3.65 5.34
C TRP A 178 -2.81 3.56 5.87
N LEU A 179 -3.78 4.03 5.08
CA LEU A 179 -5.21 3.94 5.41
C LEU A 179 -6.04 3.70 4.16
N TYR A 180 -6.98 2.75 4.26
CA TYR A 180 -7.99 2.47 3.24
C TYR A 180 -9.37 2.85 3.78
N ILE A 181 -10.06 3.77 3.10
CA ILE A 181 -11.41 4.21 3.44
C ILE A 181 -12.36 3.70 2.35
N SER A 182 -13.32 2.84 2.72
CA SER A 182 -14.32 2.36 1.79
C SER A 182 -15.58 1.85 2.47
N GLY A 183 -16.72 2.16 1.87
CA GLY A 183 -18.02 1.67 2.30
C GLY A 183 -18.62 2.46 3.47
N HIS A 184 -18.18 3.70 3.66
CA HIS A 184 -18.70 4.62 4.67
C HIS A 184 -19.81 5.54 4.13
N GLY A 185 -20.09 5.52 2.82
CA GLY A 185 -21.18 6.27 2.20
C GLY A 185 -20.91 7.78 2.21
N LEU A 186 -19.65 8.16 1.99
CA LEU A 186 -19.20 9.55 2.14
C LEU A 186 -19.57 10.38 0.91
N THR A 187 -20.10 11.57 1.16
CA THR A 187 -20.24 12.61 0.15
C THR A 187 -19.07 13.59 0.14
N GLU A 188 -18.39 13.70 1.28
CA GLU A 188 -17.20 14.49 1.54
C GLU A 188 -16.39 13.80 2.65
N LEU A 189 -15.06 13.92 2.62
CA LEU A 189 -14.24 13.43 3.74
C LEU A 189 -14.37 14.38 4.94
N PRO A 190 -14.29 13.87 6.18
CA PRO A 190 -14.35 14.72 7.36
C PRO A 190 -13.09 15.60 7.51
N GLU A 191 -13.26 16.83 7.98
CA GLU A 191 -12.18 17.79 8.27
C GLU A 191 -11.12 17.28 9.25
N ARG A 192 -11.48 16.32 10.12
CA ARG A 192 -10.56 15.66 11.07
C ARG A 192 -9.53 14.76 10.39
N ILE A 193 -9.63 14.49 9.08
CA ILE A 193 -8.62 13.73 8.33
C ILE A 193 -7.21 14.33 8.50
N ARG A 194 -7.09 15.65 8.73
CA ARG A 194 -5.84 16.36 9.03
C ARG A 194 -5.08 15.82 10.25
N GLU A 195 -5.77 15.16 11.18
CA GLU A 195 -5.17 14.61 12.40
C GLU A 195 -4.26 13.41 12.12
N LEU A 196 -4.36 12.79 10.94
CA LEU A 196 -3.53 11.66 10.49
C LEU A 196 -2.11 12.10 10.07
N THR A 197 -1.41 12.79 10.97
CA THR A 197 -0.13 13.48 10.71
C THR A 197 1.03 12.57 10.25
N GLU A 198 0.93 11.26 10.46
CA GLU A 198 1.93 10.27 10.03
C GLU A 198 1.56 9.58 8.71
N LEU A 199 0.40 9.87 8.13
CA LEU A 199 -0.12 9.20 6.95
C LEU A 199 0.76 9.49 5.72
N ARG A 200 1.21 8.42 5.07
CA ARG A 200 1.96 8.46 3.82
C ARG A 200 1.10 8.03 2.64
N GLU A 201 0.10 7.20 2.89
CA GLU A 201 -0.70 6.61 1.83
C GLU A 201 -2.16 6.57 2.21
N LEU A 202 -2.98 7.15 1.34
CA LEU A 202 -4.41 7.18 1.51
C LEU A 202 -5.07 6.64 0.25
N GLU A 203 -5.82 5.58 0.44
CA GLU A 203 -6.68 5.02 -0.60
C GLU A 203 -8.13 5.21 -0.17
N ILE A 204 -8.90 5.88 -1.01
CA ILE A 204 -10.32 6.13 -0.78
C ILE A 204 -11.09 5.50 -1.92
N PHE A 205 -12.03 4.63 -1.55
CA PHE A 205 -12.99 4.08 -2.48
C PHE A 205 -14.41 4.27 -1.94
N GLU A 206 -15.01 5.37 -2.35
CA GLU A 206 -16.34 5.82 -1.94
C GLU A 206 -17.18 6.14 -3.16
N GLN A 207 -18.37 5.55 -3.25
CA GLN A 207 -19.19 5.66 -4.45
C GLN A 207 -19.67 7.10 -4.69
N ASP A 208 -19.99 7.83 -3.63
CA ASP A 208 -20.65 9.13 -3.69
C ASP A 208 -19.73 10.29 -3.24
N LEU A 209 -18.41 10.11 -3.26
CA LEU A 209 -17.47 11.14 -2.79
C LEU A 209 -17.29 12.26 -3.81
N TYR A 210 -18.09 13.32 -3.67
CA TYR A 210 -18.09 14.46 -4.60
C TYR A 210 -17.06 15.53 -4.25
N ARG A 211 -16.64 15.66 -2.98
CA ARG A 211 -15.76 16.74 -2.50
C ARG A 211 -14.61 16.25 -1.64
N LEU A 212 -13.48 16.95 -1.75
CA LEU A 212 -12.30 16.78 -0.91
C LEU A 212 -12.16 18.02 -0.01
N PRO A 213 -12.08 17.86 1.32
CA PRO A 213 -11.89 18.97 2.24
C PRO A 213 -10.47 19.53 2.13
N GLU A 214 -10.29 20.80 2.45
CA GLU A 214 -8.97 21.45 2.52
C GLU A 214 -8.02 20.72 3.49
N ALA A 215 -8.58 20.15 4.57
CA ALA A 215 -7.85 19.34 5.55
C ALA A 215 -7.08 18.16 4.97
N LEU A 216 -7.57 17.54 3.88
CA LEU A 216 -6.86 16.43 3.24
C LEU A 216 -5.47 16.86 2.78
N PHE A 217 -5.35 18.10 2.31
CA PHE A 217 -4.12 18.64 1.76
C PHE A 217 -3.16 19.21 2.83
N GLU A 218 -3.54 19.13 4.11
CA GLU A 218 -2.66 19.44 5.24
C GLU A 218 -1.76 18.25 5.63
N LEU A 219 -1.98 17.07 5.04
CA LEU A 219 -1.20 15.85 5.28
C LEU A 219 0.18 15.92 4.62
N SER A 220 1.11 16.67 5.21
CA SER A 220 2.42 16.98 4.63
C SER A 220 3.33 15.77 4.34
N LYS A 221 3.05 14.61 4.96
CA LYS A 221 3.79 13.36 4.76
C LYS A 221 3.18 12.46 3.67
N LEU A 222 2.02 12.84 3.10
CA LEU A 222 1.33 12.02 2.11
C LEU A 222 2.18 11.90 0.83
N GLU A 223 2.52 10.67 0.49
CA GLU A 223 3.31 10.27 -0.68
C GLU A 223 2.42 9.69 -1.78
N ARG A 224 1.33 8.99 -1.41
CA ARG A 224 0.37 8.44 -2.38
C ARG A 224 -1.07 8.75 -1.99
N LEU A 225 -1.82 9.27 -2.95
CA LEU A 225 -3.24 9.51 -2.83
C LEU A 225 -3.95 8.81 -3.99
N ARG A 226 -4.81 7.85 -3.66
CA ARG A 226 -5.69 7.17 -4.61
C ARG A 226 -7.14 7.42 -4.26
N ILE A 227 -7.92 7.88 -5.22
CA ILE A 227 -9.34 8.15 -5.07
C ILE A 227 -10.08 7.44 -6.20
N LEU A 228 -11.01 6.56 -5.84
CA LEU A 228 -11.96 5.94 -6.74
C LEU A 228 -13.37 6.35 -6.31
N THR A 229 -14.13 6.94 -7.24
CA THR A 229 -15.50 7.39 -6.97
C THR A 229 -16.34 7.40 -8.24
N ALA A 230 -17.66 7.60 -8.12
CA ALA A 230 -18.51 7.80 -9.28
C ALA A 230 -18.25 9.15 -9.96
N ASP A 231 -18.03 10.20 -9.18
CA ASP A 231 -17.84 11.57 -9.69
C ASP A 231 -17.13 12.43 -8.65
N LEU A 232 -16.27 13.36 -9.10
CA LEU A 232 -15.55 14.29 -8.26
C LEU A 232 -15.75 15.71 -8.79
N GLU A 233 -16.11 16.67 -7.94
CA GLU A 233 -16.41 18.04 -8.37
C GLU A 233 -15.16 18.76 -8.90
N SER A 234 -14.06 18.67 -8.15
CA SER A 234 -12.78 19.26 -8.56
C SER A 234 -11.61 18.71 -7.75
N ILE A 235 -10.40 18.94 -8.26
CA ILE A 235 -9.17 18.88 -7.47
C ILE A 235 -8.91 20.32 -7.00
N PRO A 236 -8.92 20.61 -5.69
CA PRO A 236 -8.72 21.98 -5.20
C PRO A 236 -7.27 22.43 -5.33
N ALA A 237 -7.06 23.75 -5.43
CA ALA A 237 -5.74 24.39 -5.52
C ALA A 237 -4.81 24.02 -4.35
N SER A 238 -5.40 23.68 -3.20
CA SER A 238 -4.68 23.20 -2.02
C SER A 238 -3.91 21.90 -2.23
N ILE A 239 -4.13 21.17 -3.32
CA ILE A 239 -3.26 20.05 -3.75
C ILE A 239 -1.78 20.44 -3.70
N ALA A 240 -1.43 21.69 -4.02
CA ALA A 240 -0.07 22.21 -3.94
C ALA A 240 0.59 22.09 -2.56
N LYS A 241 -0.17 21.96 -1.47
CA LYS A 241 0.35 21.79 -0.10
C LYS A 241 0.98 20.40 0.11
N LEU A 242 0.64 19.39 -0.69
CA LEU A 242 1.16 18.02 -0.56
C LEU A 242 2.58 17.88 -1.15
N LYS A 243 3.55 18.57 -0.56
CA LYS A 243 4.93 18.65 -1.08
C LYS A 243 5.69 17.31 -1.12
N SER A 244 5.19 16.29 -0.41
CA SER A 244 5.74 14.92 -0.43
C SER A 244 5.08 14.00 -1.44
N LEU A 245 4.02 14.45 -2.15
CA LEU A 245 3.24 13.58 -3.02
C LEU A 245 4.06 13.09 -4.22
N ARG A 246 4.15 11.77 -4.36
CA ARG A 246 4.85 11.07 -5.44
C ARG A 246 3.87 10.47 -6.43
N GLU A 247 2.67 10.12 -5.97
CA GLU A 247 1.65 9.46 -6.79
C GLU A 247 0.27 10.03 -6.48
N LEU A 248 -0.38 10.52 -7.54
CA LEU A 248 -1.78 10.92 -7.50
C LEU A 248 -2.55 10.07 -8.50
N SER A 249 -3.54 9.34 -8.02
CA SER A 249 -4.46 8.55 -8.84
C SER A 249 -5.89 8.94 -8.53
N ILE A 250 -6.62 9.43 -9.52
CA ILE A 250 -8.04 9.75 -9.41
C ILE A 250 -8.77 9.03 -10.54
N GLN A 251 -9.76 8.24 -10.19
CA GLN A 251 -10.61 7.55 -11.15
C GLN A 251 -12.06 7.87 -10.80
N CYS A 252 -12.76 8.50 -11.75
CA CYS A 252 -14.20 8.71 -11.67
C CYS A 252 -14.94 7.59 -12.43
N GLY A 253 -16.27 7.68 -12.49
CA GLY A 253 -17.12 6.71 -13.21
C GLY A 253 -17.10 5.30 -12.61
N SER A 254 -16.67 5.14 -11.36
CA SER A 254 -16.73 3.84 -10.70
C SER A 254 -18.18 3.35 -10.64
N SER A 255 -18.37 2.09 -11.02
CA SER A 255 -19.63 1.36 -10.86
C SER A 255 -19.52 0.23 -9.84
N ASP A 256 -18.43 0.20 -9.06
CA ASP A 256 -18.26 -0.79 -8.01
C ASP A 256 -19.12 -0.42 -6.79
N ARG A 257 -19.82 -1.41 -6.21
CA ARG A 257 -20.80 -1.26 -5.12
C ARG A 257 -21.83 -0.13 -5.35
N PRO A 258 -22.63 -0.19 -6.44
CA PRO A 258 -23.57 0.89 -6.77
C PRO A 258 -24.67 1.02 -5.70
N THR A 259 -24.94 2.24 -5.26
CA THR A 259 -26.09 2.55 -4.40
C THR A 259 -27.41 2.35 -5.17
N PRO A 260 -28.54 2.05 -4.49
CA PRO A 260 -29.83 1.91 -5.16
C PRO A 260 -30.19 3.17 -5.98
N GLY A 261 -30.46 2.99 -7.27
CA GLY A 261 -30.73 4.10 -8.19
C GLY A 261 -29.49 4.69 -8.87
N PHE A 262 -28.30 4.15 -8.61
CA PHE A 262 -27.09 4.53 -9.32
C PHE A 262 -27.22 4.28 -10.84
N ARG A 263 -26.78 5.27 -11.61
CA ARG A 263 -26.58 5.17 -13.05
C ARG A 263 -25.15 5.61 -13.34
N VAL A 264 -24.44 4.84 -14.15
CA VAL A 264 -23.14 5.23 -14.68
C VAL A 264 -23.31 6.53 -15.45
N LYS A 265 -22.65 7.60 -14.97
CA LYS A 265 -22.59 8.87 -15.69
C LYS A 265 -21.71 8.66 -16.92
N PRO A 266 -22.20 8.98 -18.13
CA PRO A 266 -21.32 9.04 -19.28
C PRO A 266 -20.23 10.10 -19.03
N LYS A 267 -19.07 9.96 -19.68
CA LYS A 267 -17.91 10.84 -19.41
C LYS A 267 -18.25 12.33 -19.56
N GLU A 268 -19.17 12.69 -20.45
CA GLU A 268 -19.64 14.05 -20.69
C GLU A 268 -20.38 14.67 -19.50
N GLU A 269 -20.90 13.84 -18.59
CA GLU A 269 -21.62 14.24 -17.39
C GLU A 269 -20.74 14.22 -16.12
N ILE A 270 -19.48 13.77 -16.22
CA ILE A 270 -18.55 13.78 -15.09
C ILE A 270 -18.11 15.21 -14.79
N SER A 271 -18.14 15.59 -13.52
CA SER A 271 -17.94 16.96 -13.05
C SER A 271 -16.47 17.39 -13.16
N LEU A 272 -15.54 16.48 -12.86
CA LEU A 272 -14.10 16.75 -12.95
C LEU A 272 -13.71 17.02 -14.40
N ASN A 273 -13.47 18.29 -14.73
CA ASN A 273 -13.23 18.73 -16.11
C ASN A 273 -11.91 19.51 -16.29
N ARG A 274 -11.14 19.68 -15.23
CA ARG A 274 -9.86 20.38 -15.26
C ARG A 274 -8.90 19.85 -14.21
N ILE A 275 -7.61 19.97 -14.50
CA ILE A 275 -6.53 19.83 -13.53
C ILE A 275 -6.14 21.25 -13.07
N PRO A 276 -6.08 21.55 -11.76
CA PRO A 276 -5.67 22.87 -11.29
C PRO A 276 -4.20 23.15 -11.67
N PRO A 277 -3.84 24.39 -12.09
CA PRO A 277 -2.45 24.80 -12.34
C PRO A 277 -1.49 24.50 -11.19
N GLU A 278 -1.99 24.53 -9.95
CA GLU A 278 -1.27 24.24 -8.71
C GLU A 278 -0.69 22.82 -8.67
N ILE A 279 -1.16 21.90 -9.52
CA ILE A 279 -0.54 20.58 -9.68
C ILE A 279 0.95 20.70 -10.01
N GLY A 280 1.37 21.76 -10.73
CA GLY A 280 2.77 21.98 -11.10
C GLY A 280 3.70 22.30 -9.93
N GLU A 281 3.15 22.51 -8.73
CA GLU A 281 3.95 22.70 -7.51
C GLU A 281 4.30 21.41 -6.78
N LEU A 282 3.86 20.25 -7.29
CA LEU A 282 4.17 18.94 -6.74
C LEU A 282 5.52 18.43 -7.24
N GLU A 283 6.61 19.07 -6.80
CA GLU A 283 7.97 18.79 -7.31
C GLU A 283 8.44 17.33 -7.13
N GLN A 284 7.81 16.58 -6.21
CA GLN A 284 8.11 15.17 -5.96
C GLN A 284 7.27 14.20 -6.81
N LEU A 285 6.29 14.69 -7.58
CA LEU A 285 5.34 13.84 -8.30
C LEU A 285 6.06 13.03 -9.38
N GLU A 286 5.91 11.71 -9.33
CA GLU A 286 6.48 10.74 -10.26
C GLU A 286 5.40 10.10 -11.13
N ARG A 287 4.18 9.96 -10.62
CA ARG A 287 3.04 9.38 -11.35
C ARG A 287 1.78 10.22 -11.16
N LEU A 288 1.17 10.59 -12.28
CA LEU A 288 -0.13 11.25 -12.31
C LEU A 288 -1.08 10.41 -13.16
N THR A 289 -2.13 9.90 -12.54
CA THR A 289 -3.19 9.14 -13.20
C THR A 289 -4.52 9.82 -12.90
N ILE A 290 -5.20 10.33 -13.92
CA ILE A 290 -6.57 10.84 -13.79
C ILE A 290 -7.38 10.24 -14.92
N GLN A 291 -8.36 9.39 -14.63
CA GLN A 291 -9.08 8.61 -15.65
C GLN A 291 -10.59 8.74 -15.50
N TYR A 292 -11.28 8.54 -16.62
CA TYR A 292 -12.74 8.61 -16.72
C TYR A 292 -13.29 9.98 -16.27
N THR A 293 -12.81 11.07 -16.87
CA THR A 293 -13.25 12.43 -16.51
C THR A 293 -13.61 13.27 -17.74
N SER A 294 -14.12 14.48 -17.52
CA SER A 294 -14.41 15.47 -18.55
C SER A 294 -13.22 16.37 -18.90
N ILE A 295 -11.99 16.03 -18.47
CA ILE A 295 -10.80 16.86 -18.72
C ILE A 295 -10.54 16.99 -20.21
N GLN A 296 -10.47 18.24 -20.69
CA GLN A 296 -10.24 18.60 -22.09
C GLN A 296 -8.84 19.17 -22.33
N GLU A 297 -8.33 19.94 -21.38
CA GLU A 297 -7.06 20.66 -21.51
C GLU A 297 -6.17 20.41 -20.30
N LEU A 298 -4.86 20.49 -20.53
CA LEU A 298 -3.84 20.34 -19.49
C LEU A 298 -3.22 21.70 -19.16
N PRO A 299 -3.03 22.04 -17.87
CA PRO A 299 -2.38 23.28 -17.49
C PRO A 299 -0.89 23.24 -17.90
N LEU A 300 -0.37 24.37 -18.39
CA LEU A 300 1.03 24.53 -18.78
C LEU A 300 1.98 24.21 -17.62
N GLU A 301 1.53 24.43 -16.39
CA GLU A 301 2.25 24.19 -15.15
C GLU A 301 2.69 22.73 -14.97
N LEU A 302 2.07 21.75 -15.65
CA LEU A 302 2.56 20.36 -15.66
C LEU A 302 4.03 20.25 -16.11
N GLN A 303 4.52 21.19 -16.95
CA GLN A 303 5.92 21.23 -17.37
C GLN A 303 6.91 21.41 -16.19
N LYS A 304 6.43 21.93 -15.04
CA LYS A 304 7.24 22.11 -13.82
C LYS A 304 7.51 20.79 -13.11
N LEU A 305 6.77 19.72 -13.42
CA LEU A 305 6.90 18.40 -12.81
C LEU A 305 8.13 17.65 -13.34
N THR A 306 9.31 18.12 -12.98
CA THR A 306 10.61 17.62 -13.47
C THR A 306 10.90 16.16 -13.08
N ARG A 307 10.15 15.59 -12.13
CA ARG A 307 10.26 14.19 -11.70
C ARG A 307 9.22 13.25 -12.30
N LEU A 308 8.23 13.77 -13.03
CA LEU A 308 7.14 12.97 -13.58
C LEU A 308 7.69 11.93 -14.57
N ARG A 309 7.31 10.68 -14.36
CA ARG A 309 7.70 9.52 -15.18
C ARG A 309 6.52 8.90 -15.90
N SER A 310 5.34 8.98 -15.31
CA SER A 310 4.11 8.43 -15.87
C SER A 310 3.00 9.47 -15.82
N LEU A 311 2.41 9.76 -16.98
CA LEU A 311 1.21 10.57 -17.12
C LEU A 311 0.14 9.71 -17.80
N ASP A 312 -0.86 9.30 -17.04
CA ASP A 312 -2.01 8.56 -17.57
C ASP A 312 -3.28 9.41 -17.42
N LEU A 313 -3.72 9.97 -18.54
CA LEU A 313 -4.98 10.67 -18.70
C LEU A 313 -5.88 9.93 -19.69
N GLY A 314 -5.79 8.59 -19.72
CA GLY A 314 -6.66 7.75 -20.51
C GLY A 314 -8.13 7.90 -20.12
N ILE A 315 -9.02 7.67 -21.08
CA ILE A 315 -10.47 7.71 -20.90
C ILE A 315 -10.92 9.11 -20.42
N ASN A 316 -10.26 10.16 -20.89
CA ASN A 316 -10.70 11.55 -20.71
C ASN A 316 -11.20 12.12 -22.05
N ARG A 317 -11.23 13.45 -22.16
CA ARG A 317 -11.65 14.20 -23.36
C ARG A 317 -10.54 15.12 -23.87
N VAL A 318 -9.28 14.75 -23.62
CA VAL A 318 -8.12 15.52 -24.07
C VAL A 318 -8.04 15.39 -25.60
N ASP A 319 -8.27 16.49 -26.30
CA ASP A 319 -8.36 16.47 -27.77
C ASP A 319 -6.99 16.46 -28.46
N ARG A 320 -5.98 17.07 -27.81
CA ARG A 320 -4.63 17.20 -28.36
C ARG A 320 -3.58 17.05 -27.28
N LYS A 321 -2.47 16.39 -27.64
CA LYS A 321 -1.25 16.36 -26.83
C LYS A 321 -0.63 17.77 -26.81
N PRO A 322 -0.41 18.39 -25.64
CA PRO A 322 0.28 19.68 -25.58
C PRO A 322 1.79 19.57 -25.88
N ASP A 323 2.33 20.53 -26.62
CA ASP A 323 3.74 20.57 -27.05
C ASP A 323 4.73 20.57 -25.86
N PHE A 324 4.36 21.13 -24.71
CA PHE A 324 5.24 21.16 -23.55
C PHE A 324 5.59 19.76 -23.01
N LEU A 325 4.76 18.74 -23.30
CA LEU A 325 5.03 17.36 -22.89
C LEU A 325 6.29 16.80 -23.54
N ASP A 326 6.63 17.26 -24.75
CA ASP A 326 7.85 16.85 -25.45
C ASP A 326 9.12 17.39 -24.76
N GLY A 327 8.99 18.45 -23.96
CA GLY A 327 10.08 18.99 -23.13
C GLY A 327 10.33 18.22 -21.83
N MET A 328 9.45 17.29 -21.44
CA MET A 328 9.51 16.60 -20.14
C MET A 328 10.45 15.39 -20.18
N LYS A 329 11.76 15.63 -20.04
CA LYS A 329 12.83 14.63 -20.21
C LYS A 329 12.77 13.35 -19.35
N ARG A 330 12.00 13.35 -18.25
CA ARG A 330 11.87 12.19 -17.36
C ARG A 330 10.61 11.36 -17.63
N LEU A 331 9.72 11.86 -18.48
CA LEU A 331 8.47 11.22 -18.82
C LEU A 331 8.76 9.99 -19.68
N LYS A 332 8.32 8.81 -19.23
CA LYS A 332 8.54 7.51 -19.88
C LYS A 332 7.27 6.91 -20.43
N TYR A 333 6.13 7.28 -19.84
CA TYR A 333 4.82 6.79 -20.23
C TYR A 333 3.85 7.96 -20.31
N ILE A 334 3.14 8.04 -21.43
CA ILE A 334 2.09 9.02 -21.71
C ILE A 334 0.90 8.28 -22.30
N ASN A 335 -0.23 8.34 -21.62
CA ASN A 335 -1.51 7.90 -22.16
C ASN A 335 -2.49 9.07 -22.18
N LEU A 336 -2.94 9.47 -23.36
CA LEU A 336 -3.98 10.47 -23.58
C LEU A 336 -5.16 9.89 -24.38
N SER A 337 -5.29 8.56 -24.43
CA SER A 337 -6.33 7.90 -25.24
C SER A 337 -7.72 8.29 -24.76
N GLN A 338 -8.63 8.58 -25.69
CA GLN A 338 -10.05 8.81 -25.34
C GLN A 338 -10.85 7.51 -25.22
N ASP A 339 -10.25 6.38 -25.62
CA ASP A 339 -10.86 5.05 -25.62
C ASP A 339 -10.29 4.15 -24.52
N SER A 340 -11.13 3.25 -24.01
CA SER A 340 -10.81 2.31 -22.93
C SER A 340 -10.09 1.03 -23.39
N LEU A 341 -9.26 1.12 -24.42
CA LEU A 341 -8.59 -0.06 -24.96
C LEU A 341 -7.27 -0.29 -24.24
N TRP A 342 -7.22 -1.39 -23.49
CA TRP A 342 -6.02 -2.17 -23.22
C TRP A 342 -5.18 -2.27 -24.49
N GLY A 343 -4.19 -1.41 -24.61
CA GLY A 343 -3.34 -1.26 -25.79
C GLY A 343 -2.20 -0.31 -25.43
N THR A 344 -1.18 -0.87 -24.78
CA THR A 344 0.15 -0.25 -24.72
C THR A 344 0.56 0.13 -26.13
N VAL A 345 0.56 1.42 -26.43
CA VAL A 345 1.37 1.95 -27.52
C VAL A 345 2.74 2.14 -26.89
N ASP A 346 3.65 1.21 -27.19
CA ASP A 346 5.06 1.40 -26.90
C ASP A 346 5.48 2.75 -27.50
N ALA A 347 5.99 3.64 -26.64
CA ALA A 347 6.66 4.83 -27.10
C ALA A 347 8.04 4.39 -27.65
N GLU A 348 8.08 4.02 -28.93
CA GLU A 348 9.28 4.28 -29.71
C GLU A 348 9.46 5.79 -29.76
N HIS A 349 10.57 6.29 -29.22
CA HIS A 349 11.57 7.17 -29.87
C HIS A 349 12.76 7.36 -28.91
#